data_AF-A0A264VZG1-F1
#
_entry.id   AF-A0A264VZG1-F1
#
_cell.length_a   1.000
_cell.length_b   1.000
_cell.length_c   1.000
_cell.angle_alpha   90.00
_cell.angle_beta   90.00
_cell.angle_gamma   90.00
#
_symmetry.space_group_name_H-M   'P 1'
#
loop_
_entity.id
_entity.type
_entity.pdbx_description
1 polymer ?
#
loop_
_entity_poly.entity_id
_entity_poly.type
_entity_poly.pdbx_seq_one_letter_code
_entity_poly.pdbx_strand_id
1 'polypeptide(L)'
;TDFSISDKLYFEPLTVEDVMHIIDLEQPKGVVVQFGGQTAINLADELAERGVAILGTSLEDLDRAEDRDKFEQTLEMLQVPQPLGK
;
A
#
# COMPACT_ATOMS: atom_id res chain seq x y z
N THR A 1 -13.53 14.07 3.33
CA THR A 1 -13.29 14.03 4.79
C THR A 1 -14.58 14.44 5.49
N ASP A 2 -15.42 13.46 5.82
CA ASP A 2 -16.71 13.68 6.50
C ASP A 2 -16.79 12.68 7.66
N PHE A 3 -17.14 13.17 8.85
CA PHE A 3 -17.24 12.35 10.07
C PHE A 3 -18.39 11.34 10.03
N SER A 4 -19.33 11.47 9.09
CA SER A 4 -20.43 10.50 8.91
C SER A 4 -20.01 9.17 8.29
N ILE A 5 -18.78 9.07 7.77
CA ILE A 5 -18.30 7.90 7.01
C ILE A 5 -17.51 6.93 7.91
N SER A 6 -16.88 7.41 8.99
CA SER A 6 -15.91 6.67 9.79
C SER A 6 -16.14 6.85 11.29
N ASP A 7 -15.93 5.79 12.09
CA ASP A 7 -16.00 5.86 13.56
C ASP A 7 -14.97 6.85 14.15
N LYS A 8 -13.79 6.92 13.54
CA LYS A 8 -12.72 7.89 13.87
C LYS A 8 -12.13 8.44 12.59
N LEU A 9 -11.88 9.75 12.58
CA LEU A 9 -11.25 10.46 11.47
C LEU A 9 -10.11 11.32 12.02
N TYR A 10 -8.90 11.09 11.49
CA TYR A 10 -7.70 11.85 11.83
C TYR A 10 -7.38 12.82 10.68
N PHE A 11 -7.20 14.10 11.00
CA PHE A 11 -6.76 15.12 10.06
C PHE A 11 -5.25 15.34 10.20
N GLU A 12 -4.50 14.26 10.04
CA GLU A 12 -3.04 14.25 10.10
C GLU A 12 -2.45 14.13 8.68
N PRO A 13 -1.20 14.57 8.47
CA PRO A 13 -0.53 14.32 7.21
C PRO A 13 -0.29 12.82 7.01
N LEU A 14 -0.24 12.38 5.75
CA LEU A 14 0.14 11.02 5.39
C LEU A 14 1.66 10.86 5.41
N THR A 15 2.28 11.05 6.57
CA THR A 15 3.69 10.70 6.81
C THR A 15 3.78 9.43 7.67
N VAL A 16 4.92 8.75 7.61
CA VAL A 16 5.15 7.54 8.42
C VAL A 16 5.08 7.86 9.92
N GLU A 17 5.63 9.00 10.33
CA GLU A 17 5.63 9.41 11.75
C GLU A 17 4.21 9.61 12.27
N ASP A 18 3.40 10.40 11.55
CA ASP A 18 2.03 10.71 11.97
C ASP A 18 1.14 9.46 11.96
N VAL A 19 1.27 8.61 10.93
CA VAL A 19 0.50 7.38 10.81
C VAL A 19 0.91 6.36 11.88
N MET A 20 2.21 6.23 12.18
CA MET A 20 2.67 5.34 13.26
C MET A 20 2.16 5.80 14.62
N HIS A 21 2.12 7.09 14.89
CA HIS A 21 1.57 7.59 16.15
C HIS A 21 0.09 7.20 16.33
N ILE A 22 -0.70 7.23 15.25
CA ILE A 22 -2.10 6.78 15.27
C ILE A 22 -2.17 5.26 15.45
N ILE A 23 -1.34 4.49 14.75
CA ILE A 23 -1.31 3.02 14.87
C ILE A 23 -0.92 2.59 16.29
N ASP A 24 0.06 3.25 16.89
CA ASP A 24 0.51 2.97 18.24
C ASP A 24 -0.59 3.24 19.27
N LEU A 25 -1.35 4.31 19.08
CA LEU A 25 -2.49 4.67 19.92
C LEU A 25 -3.67 3.70 19.76
N GLU A 26 -4.03 3.37 18.52
CA GLU A 26 -5.27 2.65 18.21
C GLU A 26 -5.09 1.11 18.17
N GLN A 27 -3.86 0.62 18.00
CA GLN A 27 -3.52 -0.79 17.87
C GLN A 27 -4.47 -1.55 16.91
N PRO A 28 -4.61 -1.07 15.65
CA PRO A 28 -5.56 -1.65 14.71
C PRO A 28 -5.17 -3.09 14.33
N LYS A 29 -6.16 -3.87 13.92
CA LYS A 29 -5.93 -5.22 13.36
C LYS A 29 -5.02 -5.19 12.12
N GLY A 30 -5.07 -4.11 11.37
CA GLY A 30 -4.24 -3.89 10.20
C GLY A 30 -4.65 -2.64 9.43
N VAL A 31 -3.85 -2.29 8.42
CA VAL A 31 -3.96 -1.05 7.66
C VAL A 31 -4.20 -1.36 6.19
N VAL A 32 -5.09 -0.59 5.56
CA VAL A 32 -5.41 -0.70 4.14
C VAL A 32 -4.82 0.50 3.41
N VAL A 33 -3.87 0.26 2.51
CA VAL A 33 -3.09 1.30 1.82
C VAL A 33 -3.46 1.47 0.34
N GLN A 34 -4.18 0.51 -0.26
CA GLN A 34 -4.45 0.51 -1.71
C GLN A 34 -5.42 1.59 -2.18
N PHE A 35 -6.20 2.20 -1.27
CA PHE A 35 -7.23 3.18 -1.62
C PHE A 35 -6.76 4.64 -1.57
N GLY A 36 -5.53 4.90 -1.11
CA GLY A 36 -5.01 6.27 -0.93
C GLY A 36 -4.14 6.80 -2.08
N GLY A 37 -4.04 6.06 -3.19
CA GLY A 37 -3.15 6.40 -4.31
C GLY A 37 -1.66 6.27 -3.95
N GLN A 38 -0.78 6.87 -4.76
CA GLN A 38 0.68 6.70 -4.62
C GLN A 38 1.20 7.13 -3.25
N THR A 39 0.63 8.18 -2.65
CA THR A 39 1.06 8.64 -1.32
C THR A 39 0.88 7.56 -0.26
N ALA A 40 -0.26 6.86 -0.25
CA ALA A 40 -0.51 5.79 0.71
C ALA A 40 0.27 4.52 0.38
N ILE A 41 0.43 4.22 -0.91
CA ILE A 41 1.25 3.09 -1.39
C ILE A 41 2.70 3.24 -0.92
N ASN A 42 3.29 4.43 -1.04
CA ASN A 42 4.67 4.65 -0.65
C ASN A 42 4.92 4.48 0.86
N LEU A 43 3.89 4.61 1.71
CA LEU A 43 3.99 4.36 3.15
C LEU A 43 3.97 2.86 3.48
N ALA A 44 3.47 2.02 2.57
CA ALA A 44 3.14 0.65 2.86
C ALA A 44 4.36 -0.20 3.25
N ASP A 45 5.47 -0.03 2.53
CA ASP A 45 6.74 -0.70 2.82
C ASP A 45 7.29 -0.28 4.19
N GLU A 46 7.36 1.04 4.46
CA GLU A 46 7.88 1.56 5.72
C GLU A 46 7.03 1.12 6.93
N LEU A 47 5.71 1.04 6.78
CA LEU A 47 4.81 0.55 7.81
C LEU A 47 5.00 -0.95 8.04
N ALA A 48 5.12 -1.75 6.99
CA ALA A 48 5.33 -3.19 7.12
C ALA A 48 6.69 -3.53 7.74
N GLU A 49 7.75 -2.80 7.40
CA GLU A 49 9.07 -2.93 8.04
C GLU A 49 9.00 -2.69 9.56
N ARG A 50 8.06 -1.86 10.01
CA ARG A 50 7.79 -1.55 11.42
C ARG A 50 6.82 -2.54 12.08
N GLY A 51 6.44 -3.61 11.38
CA GLY A 51 5.58 -4.67 11.90
C GLY A 51 4.08 -4.39 11.80
N VAL A 52 3.68 -3.35 11.06
CA VAL A 52 2.27 -3.06 10.81
C VAL A 52 1.70 -4.08 9.83
N ALA A 53 0.59 -4.71 10.19
CA ALA A 53 -0.09 -5.66 9.31
C ALA A 53 -0.82 -4.93 8.17
N ILE A 54 -0.27 -4.97 6.97
CA ILE A 54 -0.94 -4.47 5.76
C ILE A 54 -1.98 -5.48 5.28
N LEU A 55 -3.21 -5.02 5.07
CA LEU A 55 -4.34 -5.85 4.65
C LEU A 55 -4.58 -5.71 3.13
N GLY A 56 -5.08 -6.79 2.52
CA GLY A 56 -5.41 -6.83 1.09
C GLY A 56 -4.28 -7.41 0.25
N THR A 57 -4.04 -6.82 -0.92
CA THR A 57 -2.92 -7.16 -1.81
C THR A 57 -1.60 -7.04 -1.06
N SER A 58 -0.75 -8.06 -1.18
CA SER A 58 0.56 -8.05 -0.54
C SER A 58 1.47 -6.96 -1.14
N LEU A 59 2.44 -6.48 -0.37
CA LEU A 59 3.42 -5.52 -0.86
C LEU A 59 4.21 -6.06 -2.05
N GLU A 60 4.58 -7.33 -2.00
CA GLU A 60 5.28 -8.02 -3.09
C GLU A 60 4.44 -8.03 -4.38
N ASP A 61 3.13 -8.30 -4.29
CA ASP A 61 2.25 -8.29 -5.45
C ASP A 61 2.05 -6.88 -6.01
N LEU A 62 2.07 -5.86 -5.14
CA LEU A 62 1.95 -4.46 -5.53
C LEU A 62 3.21 -3.99 -6.26
N ASP A 63 4.38 -4.26 -5.68
CA ASP A 63 5.69 -3.99 -6.27
C ASP A 63 5.88 -4.76 -7.58
N ARG A 64 5.43 -6.02 -7.67
CA ARG A 64 5.42 -6.79 -8.93
C ARG A 64 4.55 -6.16 -10.03
N ALA A 65 3.52 -5.39 -9.66
CA ALA A 65 2.65 -4.70 -10.61
C ALA A 65 3.15 -3.30 -11.00
N GLU A 66 3.85 -2.59 -10.11
CA GLU A 66 4.39 -1.25 -10.36
C GLU A 66 5.79 -1.28 -11.02
N ASP A 67 6.61 -2.28 -10.68
CA ASP A 67 7.93 -2.47 -11.29
C ASP A 67 7.77 -3.10 -12.68
N ARG A 68 8.27 -2.38 -13.69
CA ARG A 68 8.16 -2.78 -15.08
C ARG A 68 8.83 -4.13 -15.37
N ASP A 69 10.03 -4.36 -14.83
CA ASP A 69 10.78 -5.58 -15.12
C ASP A 69 10.10 -6.79 -14.46
N LYS A 70 9.61 -6.63 -13.22
CA LYS A 70 8.86 -7.67 -12.51
C LYS A 70 7.52 -7.95 -13.19
N PHE A 71 6.87 -6.91 -13.69
CA PHE A 71 5.63 -7.04 -14.43
C PHE A 71 5.84 -7.77 -15.76
N GLU A 72 6.84 -7.37 -16.55
CA GLU A 72 7.21 -8.03 -17.82
C GLU A 72 7.56 -9.51 -17.59
N GLN A 73 8.35 -9.82 -16.56
CA GLN A 73 8.64 -11.21 -16.16
C GLN A 73 7.37 -11.99 -15.82
N THR A 74 6.42 -11.35 -15.12
CA THR A 74 5.13 -11.96 -14.78
C THR A 74 4.32 -12.28 -16.02
N LEU A 75 4.26 -11.37 -16.99
CA LEU A 75 3.57 -11.60 -18.26
C LEU A 75 4.23 -12.70 -19.09
N GLU A 76 5.56 -12.77 -19.12
CA GLU A 76 6.30 -13.84 -19.79
C GLU A 76 6.01 -15.21 -19.16
N MET A 77 6.07 -15.30 -17.83
CA MET A 77 5.74 -16.53 -17.10
C MET A 77 4.32 -17.00 -17.37
N LEU A 78 3.37 -16.06 -17.45
CA LEU A 78 1.96 -16.36 -17.71
C LEU A 78 1.62 -16.51 -19.19
N GLN A 79 2.60 -16.33 -20.10
CA GLN A 79 2.42 -16.36 -21.55
C GLN A 79 1.36 -15.36 -22.05
N VAL A 80 1.26 -14.21 -21.39
CA VAL A 80 0.36 -13.14 -21.79
C VAL A 80 1.02 -12.34 -22.91
N PRO A 81 0.36 -12.18 -24.08
CA PRO A 81 0.93 -11.37 -25.16
C PRO A 81 1.15 -9.92 -24.72
N GLN A 82 2.36 -9.42 -24.88
CA GLN A 82 2.75 -8.04 -24.59
C GLN A 82 3.44 -7.39 -25.80
N PRO A 83 3.29 -6.07 -26.00
CA PRO A 83 4.05 -5.35 -27.01
C PRO A 83 5.55 -5.43 -26.67
N LEU A 84 6.40 -5.54 -27.68
CA LEU A 84 7.85 -5.49 -27.49
C LEU A 84 8.23 -4.12 -26.91
N GLY A 85 8.77 -4.12 -25.70
CA GLY A 85 9.30 -2.93 -25.06
C GLY A 85 10.35 -2.24 -25.94
N LYS A 86 10.37 -0.90 -25.92
CA LYS A 86 11.49 -0.13 -26.47
C LYS A 86 12.69 -0.18 -25.55
#